data_AF-A0A7W6MPW7-F1
#
_entry.id   AF-A0A7W6MPW7-F1
#
_cell.length_a   1.000
_cell.length_b   1.000
_cell.length_c   1.000
_cell.angle_alpha   90.00
_cell.angle_beta   90.00
_cell.angle_gamma   90.00
#
_symmetry.space_group_name_H-M   'P 1'
#
loop_
_entity.id
_entity.type
_entity.pdbx_description
1 polymer ?
#
loop_
_entity_poly.entity_id
_entity_poly.type
_entity_poly.pdbx_seq_one_letter_code
_entity_poly.pdbx_strand_id
1 'polypeptide(L)' 'MTKNLDAAIDSIGERVTHICEFLHELEPGQPVDPAALADAVHDCSNVSQSMNSLKRVVKRLDNVEG' A
#
# COMPACT_ATOMS: atom_id res chain seq x y z
N MET A 1 16.20 12.20 -7.39
CA MET A 1 14.85 12.33 -6.80
C MET A 1 13.94 11.18 -7.25
N THR A 2 13.90 10.87 -8.56
CA THR A 2 13.14 9.76 -9.15
C THR A 2 13.42 8.39 -8.52
N LYS A 3 14.70 8.03 -8.28
CA LYS A 3 15.07 6.74 -7.66
C LYS A 3 14.41 6.45 -6.29
N ASN A 4 14.09 7.48 -5.51
CA ASN A 4 13.43 7.30 -4.21
C ASN A 4 11.91 7.16 -4.34
N LEU A 5 11.34 7.69 -5.43
CA LEU A 5 9.93 7.55 -5.77
C LEU A 5 9.66 6.17 -6.37
N ASP A 6 10.52 5.69 -7.27
CA ASP A 6 10.41 4.35 -7.84
C ASP A 6 10.46 3.29 -6.73
N ALA A 7 11.46 3.35 -5.83
CA ALA A 7 11.55 2.44 -4.69
C ALA A 7 10.34 2.54 -3.72
N ALA A 8 9.77 3.73 -3.56
CA ALA A 8 8.57 3.90 -2.75
C ALA A 8 7.32 3.30 -3.42
N ILE A 9 7.22 3.39 -4.74
CA ILE A 9 6.15 2.77 -5.54
C ILE A 9 6.27 1.24 -5.49
N ASP A 10 7.48 0.70 -5.68
CA ASP A 10 7.74 -0.73 -5.58
C ASP A 10 7.34 -1.28 -4.20
N SER A 11 7.70 -0.59 -3.12
CA SER A 11 7.32 -0.98 -1.76
C SER A 11 5.80 -0.93 -1.51
N ILE A 12 5.07 -0.02 -2.15
CA ILE A 12 3.59 -0.01 -2.10
C ILE A 12 3.04 -1.20 -2.88
N GLY A 13 3.61 -1.50 -4.05
CA GLY A 13 3.24 -2.64 -4.88
C GLY A 13 3.36 -3.97 -4.13
N GLU A 14 4.49 -4.20 -3.45
CA GLU A 14 4.71 -5.40 -2.61
C GLU A 14 3.63 -5.56 -1.53
N ARG A 15 3.29 -4.47 -0.82
CA ARG A 15 2.23 -4.49 0.21
C ARG A 15 0.85 -4.78 -0.36
N VAL A 16 0.53 -4.23 -1.53
CA VAL A 16 -0.74 -4.52 -2.21
C VAL A 16 -0.82 -5.99 -2.61
N THR A 17 0.28 -6.56 -3.12
CA THR A 17 0.36 -8.00 -3.43
C THR A 17 0.09 -8.85 -2.20
N HIS A 18 0.74 -8.57 -1.05
CA HIS A 18 0.49 -9.31 0.19
C HIS A 18 -0.97 -9.22 0.66
N ILE A 19 -1.61 -8.05 0.55
CA ILE A 19 -3.03 -7.88 0.88
C ILE A 19 -3.90 -8.75 -0.03
N CYS A 20 -3.62 -8.77 -1.34
CA CYS A 20 -4.38 -9.57 -2.31
C CYS A 20 -4.21 -11.08 -2.07
N GLU A 21 -2.99 -11.54 -1.76
CA GLU A 21 -2.70 -12.93 -1.40
C GLU A 21 -3.48 -13.33 -0.15
N PHE A 22 -3.42 -12.53 0.91
CA PHE A 22 -4.20 -12.76 2.13
C PHE A 22 -5.71 -12.84 1.84
N LEU A 23 -6.27 -11.92 1.05
CA LEU A 23 -7.68 -11.96 0.69
C LEU A 23 -8.06 -13.20 -0.12
N HIS A 24 -7.18 -13.67 -1.00
CA HIS A 24 -7.42 -14.89 -1.78
C HIS A 24 -7.42 -16.14 -0.90
N GLU A 25 -6.56 -16.18 0.13
CA GLU A 25 -6.55 -17.26 1.13
C GLU A 25 -7.82 -17.29 2.00
N LEU A 26 -8.58 -16.19 2.06
CA LEU A 26 -9.85 -16.08 2.79
C LEU A 26 -11.08 -16.53 1.99
N GLU A 27 -11.04 -16.47 0.66
CA GLU A 27 -12.13 -16.90 -0.23
C GLU A 27 -12.63 -18.35 -0.01
N PRO A 28 -11.81 -19.34 0.41
CA PRO A 28 -12.28 -20.70 0.69
C PRO A 28 -13.08 -20.84 1.99
N GLY A 29 -13.31 -19.74 2.74
CA GLY A 29 -14.06 -19.77 4.01
C GLY A 29 -13.30 -20.43 5.17
N GLN A 30 -11.97 -20.49 5.08
CA GLN A 30 -11.14 -21.01 6.16
C GLN A 30 -11.13 -20.07 7.37
N PRO A 31 -10.91 -20.60 8.59
CA PRO A 31 -10.69 -19.78 9.77
C PRO A 31 -9.52 -18.82 9.53
N VAL A 32 -9.75 -17.53 9.80
CA VAL A 32 -8.73 -16.50 9.64
C VAL A 32 -7.74 -16.59 10.79
N ASP A 33 -6.45 -16.68 10.50
CA ASP A 33 -5.41 -16.48 11.51
C ASP A 33 -5.44 -15.02 11.99
N PRO A 34 -5.71 -14.76 13.29
CA PRO A 34 -5.76 -13.41 13.84
C PRO A 34 -4.47 -12.61 13.63
N ALA A 35 -3.30 -13.27 13.60
CA ALA A 35 -2.03 -12.59 13.36
C ALA A 35 -1.92 -12.13 11.91
N ALA A 36 -2.20 -13.02 10.95
CA ALA A 36 -2.22 -12.69 9.53
C ALA A 36 -3.24 -11.58 9.20
N LEU A 37 -4.41 -11.58 9.86
CA LEU A 37 -5.39 -10.50 9.71
C LEU A 37 -4.87 -9.16 10.24
N ALA A 38 -4.22 -9.15 11.40
CA ALA A 38 -3.64 -7.93 11.96
C ALA A 38 -2.57 -7.34 11.03
N ASP A 39 -1.73 -8.20 10.44
CA ASP A 39 -0.71 -7.80 9.48
C ASP A 39 -1.32 -7.23 8.19
N ALA A 40 -2.33 -7.89 7.62
CA ALA A 40 -3.04 -7.40 6.43
C ALA A 40 -3.74 -6.04 6.68
N VAL A 41 -4.35 -5.85 7.85
CA VAL A 41 -4.94 -4.56 8.26
C VAL A 41 -3.86 -3.48 8.39
N HIS A 42 -2.71 -3.83 8.98
CA HIS A 42 -1.59 -2.92 9.12
C HIS A 42 -1.03 -2.51 7.74
N ASP A 43 -0.90 -3.44 6.80
CA ASP A 43 -0.48 -3.14 5.43
C ASP A 43 -1.49 -2.25 4.69
N CYS A 44 -2.79 -2.47 4.87
CA CYS A 44 -3.81 -1.57 4.32
C CYS A 44 -3.65 -0.13 4.83
N SER A 45 -3.37 0.04 6.13
CA SER A 45 -3.11 1.36 6.72
C SER A 45 -1.86 2.02 6.12
N ASN A 46 -0.78 1.25 5.97
CA ASN A 46 0.49 1.74 5.41
C ASN A 46 0.36 2.15 3.94
N VAL A 47 -0.36 1.37 3.12
CA VAL A 47 -0.66 1.71 1.73
C VAL A 47 -1.46 3.02 1.67
N SER A 48 -2.51 3.16 2.49
CA SER A 48 -3.32 4.38 2.54
C SER A 48 -2.49 5.63 2.89
N GLN A 49 -1.61 5.53 3.90
CA GLN A 49 -0.72 6.63 4.29
C GLN A 49 0.29 6.99 3.19
N SER A 50 0.85 5.97 2.53
CA SER A 50 1.81 6.13 1.44
C SER A 50 1.16 6.80 0.22
N MET A 51 -0.04 6.36 -0.17
CA MET A 51 -0.83 6.97 -1.25
C MET A 51 -1.20 8.42 -0.96
N ASN A 52 -1.57 8.75 0.29
CA ASN A 52 -1.81 10.13 0.69
C ASN A 52 -0.56 11.01 0.61
N SER A 53 0.61 10.45 0.92
CA SER A 53 1.89 11.14 0.79
C SER A 53 2.24 11.41 -0.68
N LEU A 54 2.08 10.42 -1.55
CA LEU A 54 2.24 10.57 -3.00
C LEU A 54 1.30 11.64 -3.57
N LYS A 55 0.02 11.62 -3.17
CA LYS A 55 -0.96 12.63 -3.58
C LYS A 55 -0.53 14.05 -3.19
N ARG A 56 0.08 14.23 -2.02
CA ARG A 56 0.63 15.53 -1.61
C ARG A 56 1.84 15.95 -2.45
N VAL A 57 2.69 15.01 -2.85
CA VAL A 57 3.83 15.29 -3.73
C VAL A 57 3.34 15.72 -5.11
N VAL A 58 2.41 14.97 -5.71
CA VAL A 58 1.81 15.32 -7.02
C VAL A 58 1.20 16.71 -6.98
N LYS A 59 0.36 17.01 -5.98
CA LYS A 59 -0.21 18.36 -5.81
C LYS A 59 0.83 19.47 -5.69
N ARG A 60 1.98 19.21 -5.07
CA ARG A 60 3.06 20.20 -4.97
C ARG A 60 3.72 20.43 -6.32
N LEU A 61 3.91 19.39 -7.12
CA LEU A 61 4.46 19.51 -8.47
C LEU A 61 3.50 20.29 -9.38
N ASP A 62 2.21 19.95 -9.37
CA ASP A 62 1.19 20.66 -10.16
C ASP A 62 1.11 22.16 -9.83
N ASN A 63 1.32 22.54 -8.57
CA ASN A 63 1.29 23.95 -8.12
C ASN A 63 2.61 24.70 -8.34
N VAL A 64 3.70 24.01 -8.69
CA VAL A 64 5.01 24.63 -8.98
C VAL A 64 5.16 24.90 -10.48
N GLU A 65 4.44 24.17 -11.32
CA GLU A 65 4.42 24.36 -12.78
C GLU A 65 3.29 25.29 -13.27
N GLY A 66 2.47 25.82 -12.37
CA GLY A 66 1.32 26.71 -12.64
C GLY A 66 1.58 28.19 -12.38
#